data_AF-A0AAV2Q1W9-F1
#
_entry.id   AF-A0AAV2Q1W9-F1
#
_cell.length_a   1.000
_cell.length_b   1.000
_cell.length_c   1.000
_cell.angle_alpha   90.00
_cell.angle_beta   90.00
_cell.angle_gamma   90.00
#
_symmetry.space_group_name_H-M   'P 1'
#
loop_
_entity.id
_entity.type
_entity.pdbx_description
1 polymer ?
#
loop_
_entity_poly.entity_id
_entity_poly.type
_entity_poly.pdbx_seq_one_letter_code
_entity_poly.pdbx_strand_id
1 'polypeptide(L)'
;MMKLASGHTAVELEGEELKRLERDFTGYNKGIVRLQPDRWFFAKAYTKFADKIYNMQWKPSDVCIMTYPKCGTTWMQEIIWTMRNNPDLDNPMASAPLYGRSPFLEMDFFLFGTAASNLPEHPDPNDPLIKDFKKKCPGKKIEDGLMLQLTDVLPEPRTIKTHLNFDLLSPQILDNAKVVFVARNPKDTIVSYHHHSRLIRGHGYTGTFEEFVKYFLADDLQFSPYWLMLRQAWERRSHPNMHLVFFEDFKADIKGELRKLDTFIGTGLSDKQIDNVAEYTSFKSMKERGVQEASSNDSFWVKEVLEKDGGFMRKGTAGDWKNKFTPELEKLVDDWTQKHLGDIGLSFKYSL
;
A
#
# COMPACT_ATOMS: atom_id res chain seq x y z
N MET A 1 9.35 -24.37 -7.55
CA MET A 1 10.18 -23.16 -7.28
C MET A 1 10.37 -22.41 -8.59
N MET A 2 10.28 -21.09 -8.58
CA MET A 2 10.41 -20.23 -9.78
C MET A 2 11.44 -19.13 -9.53
N LYS A 3 12.40 -18.96 -10.42
CA LYS A 3 13.38 -17.86 -10.35
C LYS A 3 12.78 -16.60 -10.99
N LEU A 4 12.96 -15.46 -10.34
CA LEU A 4 12.45 -14.16 -10.77
C LEU A 4 13.58 -13.25 -11.26
N ALA A 5 13.23 -12.22 -12.03
CA ALA A 5 14.16 -11.19 -12.51
C ALA A 5 14.84 -10.42 -11.36
N SER A 6 14.18 -10.31 -10.20
CA SER A 6 14.75 -9.75 -8.98
C SER A 6 15.84 -10.61 -8.32
N GLY A 7 16.22 -11.74 -8.93
CA GLY A 7 17.18 -12.71 -8.39
C GLY A 7 16.60 -13.64 -7.33
N HIS A 8 15.41 -13.35 -6.81
CA HIS A 8 14.72 -14.17 -5.82
C HIS A 8 14.21 -15.49 -6.39
N THR A 9 13.99 -16.45 -5.50
CA THR A 9 13.28 -17.69 -5.83
C THR A 9 11.94 -17.74 -5.11
N ALA A 10 10.85 -17.79 -5.87
CA ALA A 10 9.51 -18.02 -5.33
C ALA A 10 9.31 -19.50 -4.98
N VAL A 11 9.01 -19.75 -3.71
CA VAL A 11 8.70 -21.07 -3.14
C VAL A 11 7.26 -21.07 -2.69
N GLU A 12 6.45 -21.99 -3.21
CA GLU A 12 5.06 -22.14 -2.80
C GLU A 12 5.00 -22.71 -1.38
N LEU A 13 4.06 -22.20 -0.58
CA LEU A 13 3.85 -22.66 0.78
C LEU A 13 3.04 -23.96 0.77
N GLU A 14 3.41 -24.93 1.61
CA GLU A 14 2.77 -26.25 1.67
C GLU A 14 2.69 -26.73 3.14
N GLY A 15 1.97 -27.83 3.37
CA GLY A 15 1.94 -28.52 4.66
C GLY A 15 1.20 -27.74 5.77
N GLU A 16 1.63 -27.94 7.02
CA GLU A 16 0.94 -27.39 8.21
C GLU A 16 0.95 -25.86 8.25
N GLU A 17 1.97 -25.24 7.68
CA GLU A 17 2.05 -23.79 7.61
C GLU A 17 0.97 -23.19 6.69
N LEU A 18 0.79 -23.78 5.50
CA LEU A 18 -0.30 -23.40 4.59
C LEU A 18 -1.66 -23.64 5.25
N LYS A 19 -1.89 -24.83 5.83
CA LYS A 19 -3.15 -25.16 6.50
C LYS A 19 -3.51 -24.17 7.61
N ARG A 20 -2.51 -23.73 8.39
CA ARG A 20 -2.70 -22.71 9.43
C ARG A 20 -3.17 -21.38 8.83
N LEU A 21 -2.56 -20.94 7.73
CA LEU A 21 -2.94 -19.71 7.04
C LEU A 21 -4.33 -19.81 6.40
N GLU A 22 -4.65 -20.91 5.72
CA GLU A 22 -5.95 -21.13 5.07
C GLU A 22 -7.12 -21.17 6.06
N ARG A 23 -6.87 -21.61 7.30
CA ARG A 23 -7.86 -21.58 8.38
C ARG A 23 -8.32 -20.15 8.68
N ASP A 24 -7.38 -19.20 8.75
CA ASP A 24 -7.66 -17.85 9.20
C ASP A 24 -7.77 -16.83 8.06
N PHE A 25 -7.24 -17.13 6.87
CA PHE A 25 -7.24 -16.28 5.66
C PHE A 25 -7.94 -16.97 4.50
N THR A 26 -9.26 -16.82 4.43
CA THR A 26 -10.10 -17.45 3.41
C THR A 26 -9.92 -16.85 2.01
N GLY A 27 -9.28 -15.69 1.89
CA GLY A 27 -9.09 -14.97 0.64
C GLY A 27 -7.93 -15.46 -0.21
N TYR A 28 -6.93 -16.14 0.37
CA TYR A 28 -5.73 -16.61 -0.33
C TYR A 28 -5.89 -18.01 -0.95
N ASN A 29 -7.02 -18.23 -1.63
CA ASN A 29 -7.42 -19.53 -2.16
C ASN A 29 -6.73 -19.97 -3.47
N LYS A 30 -5.79 -19.18 -3.98
CA LYS A 30 -5.02 -19.47 -5.21
C LYS A 30 -3.53 -19.70 -4.95
N GLY A 31 -3.18 -20.03 -3.70
CA GLY A 31 -1.83 -20.32 -3.27
C GLY A 31 -1.07 -19.10 -2.78
N ILE A 32 -0.03 -19.38 -2.00
CA ILE A 32 0.84 -18.41 -1.33
C ILE A 32 2.29 -18.77 -1.67
N VAL A 33 3.13 -17.75 -1.86
CA VAL A 33 4.56 -17.91 -2.10
C VAL A 33 5.38 -17.12 -1.09
N ARG A 34 6.55 -17.66 -0.74
CA ARG A 34 7.64 -16.94 -0.10
C ARG A 34 8.81 -16.78 -1.06
N LEU A 35 9.37 -15.58 -1.10
CA LEU A 35 10.55 -15.30 -1.92
C LEU A 35 11.81 -15.50 -1.08
N GLN A 36 12.69 -16.40 -1.48
CA GLN A 36 14.00 -16.60 -0.83
C GLN A 36 15.05 -15.66 -1.46
N PRO A 37 16.02 -15.16 -0.68
CA PRO A 37 16.29 -15.50 0.74
C PRO A 37 15.51 -14.66 1.76
N ASP A 38 14.94 -13.53 1.35
CA ASP A 38 14.41 -12.49 2.26
C ASP A 38 13.04 -12.81 2.88
N ARG A 39 12.43 -13.92 2.46
CA ARG A 39 11.15 -14.47 2.91
C ARG A 39 9.93 -13.59 2.59
N TRP A 40 9.98 -12.76 1.55
CA TRP A 40 8.84 -11.93 1.16
C TRP A 40 7.57 -12.75 0.94
N PHE A 41 6.45 -12.36 1.56
CA PHE A 41 5.21 -13.13 1.58
C PHE A 41 4.16 -12.54 0.62
N PHE A 42 3.67 -13.35 -0.33
CA PHE A 42 2.69 -12.91 -1.33
C PHE A 42 1.67 -13.99 -1.69
N ALA A 43 0.50 -13.57 -2.19
CA ALA A 43 -0.34 -14.47 -2.98
C ALA A 43 0.43 -14.93 -4.23
N LYS A 44 0.25 -16.18 -4.65
CA LYS A 44 0.98 -16.80 -5.78
C LYS A 44 0.87 -16.01 -7.08
N ALA A 45 -0.24 -15.29 -7.30
CA ALA A 45 -0.42 -14.44 -8.48
C ALA A 45 0.66 -13.37 -8.66
N TYR A 46 1.37 -12.98 -7.59
CA TYR A 46 2.58 -12.15 -7.68
C TYR A 46 3.56 -12.65 -8.75
N THR A 47 3.79 -13.96 -8.80
CA THR A 47 4.77 -14.58 -9.72
C THR A 47 4.47 -14.35 -11.20
N LYS A 48 3.21 -14.08 -11.55
CA LYS A 48 2.77 -13.76 -12.93
C LYS A 48 3.21 -12.36 -13.38
N PHE A 49 3.38 -11.45 -12.43
CA PHE A 49 3.60 -10.02 -12.69
C PHE A 49 4.95 -9.50 -12.18
N ALA A 50 5.62 -10.26 -11.31
CA ALA A 50 6.88 -9.89 -10.67
C ALA A 50 7.91 -9.35 -11.66
N ASP A 51 8.20 -10.12 -12.72
CA ASP A 51 9.19 -9.71 -13.73
C ASP A 51 8.75 -8.49 -14.54
N LYS A 52 7.44 -8.33 -14.78
CA LYS A 52 6.91 -7.17 -15.50
C LYS A 52 7.06 -5.89 -14.67
N ILE A 53 6.78 -5.97 -13.37
CA ILE A 53 6.96 -4.86 -12.43
C ILE A 53 8.45 -4.53 -12.25
N TYR A 54 9.28 -5.55 -12.09
CA TYR A 54 10.73 -5.38 -11.93
C TYR A 54 11.35 -4.65 -13.13
N ASN A 55 10.89 -4.96 -14.35
CA ASN A 55 11.35 -4.35 -15.59
C ASN A 55 10.55 -3.11 -16.03
N MET A 56 9.60 -2.65 -15.22
CA MET A 56 8.80 -1.46 -15.52
C MET A 56 9.72 -0.23 -15.67
N GLN A 57 9.43 0.58 -16.68
CA GLN A 57 10.20 1.79 -16.96
C GLN A 57 9.70 2.96 -16.09
N TRP A 58 10.55 3.36 -15.15
CA TRP A 58 10.38 4.57 -14.35
C TRP A 58 10.84 5.80 -15.15
N LYS A 59 10.14 6.91 -14.97
CA LYS A 59 10.39 8.17 -15.68
C LYS A 59 10.86 9.26 -14.71
N PRO A 60 11.69 10.23 -15.15
CA PRO A 60 12.18 11.35 -14.34
C PRO A 60 11.09 12.14 -13.58
N SER A 61 9.88 12.21 -14.15
CA SER A 61 8.74 12.93 -13.60
C SER A 61 7.89 12.09 -12.61
N ASP A 62 8.22 10.81 -12.42
CA ASP A 62 7.48 9.93 -11.54
C ASP A 62 7.74 10.22 -10.06
N VAL A 63 6.67 10.08 -9.28
CA VAL A 63 6.73 9.96 -7.83
C VAL A 63 6.13 8.62 -7.43
N CYS A 64 6.95 7.76 -6.84
CA CYS A 64 6.56 6.48 -6.28
C CYS A 64 6.23 6.65 -4.78
N ILE A 65 5.02 6.29 -4.39
CA ILE A 65 4.57 6.22 -3.00
C ILE A 65 4.75 4.78 -2.55
N MET A 66 5.77 4.56 -1.73
CA MET A 66 6.13 3.24 -1.21
C MET A 66 5.75 3.15 0.26
N THR A 67 4.99 2.13 0.64
CA THR A 67 4.52 2.00 2.04
C THR A 67 4.32 0.56 2.41
N TYR A 68 4.60 0.16 3.65
CA TYR A 68 4.03 -1.09 4.13
C TYR A 68 2.52 -0.92 4.25
N PRO A 69 1.68 -1.95 3.98
CA PRO A 69 0.24 -1.82 4.09
C PRO A 69 -0.19 -1.12 5.39
N LYS A 70 -1.08 -0.13 5.22
CA LYS A 70 -1.72 0.62 6.31
C LYS A 70 -0.83 1.63 7.07
N CYS A 71 0.28 2.03 6.46
CA CYS A 71 1.11 3.13 6.96
C CYS A 71 0.66 4.54 6.53
N GLY A 72 -0.45 4.69 5.79
CA GLY A 72 -0.96 6.01 5.37
C GLY A 72 -0.96 6.26 3.86
N THR A 73 -0.86 5.21 3.05
CA THR A 73 -0.70 5.27 1.58
C THR A 73 -1.77 6.09 0.87
N THR A 74 -3.05 5.84 1.14
CA THR A 74 -4.16 6.57 0.49
C THR A 74 -4.12 8.06 0.81
N TRP A 75 -3.72 8.42 2.03
CA TRP A 75 -3.56 9.83 2.39
C TRP A 75 -2.41 10.46 1.60
N MET A 76 -1.28 9.76 1.49
CA MET A 76 -0.14 10.23 0.70
C MET A 76 -0.45 10.31 -0.80
N GLN A 77 -1.25 9.40 -1.35
CA GLN A 77 -1.73 9.47 -2.73
C GLN A 77 -2.55 10.74 -2.97
N GLU A 78 -3.52 11.03 -2.09
CA GLU A 78 -4.31 12.26 -2.17
C GLU A 78 -3.43 13.51 -2.04
N ILE A 79 -2.49 13.53 -1.08
CA ILE A 79 -1.56 14.64 -0.87
C ILE A 79 -0.77 14.92 -2.14
N ILE A 80 0.02 13.94 -2.61
CA ILE A 80 0.95 14.15 -3.72
C ILE A 80 0.20 14.44 -5.02
N TRP A 81 -0.91 13.75 -5.27
CA TRP A 81 -1.71 14.02 -6.46
C TRP A 81 -2.32 15.42 -6.42
N THR A 82 -2.86 15.86 -5.28
CA THR A 82 -3.45 17.20 -5.12
C THR A 82 -2.39 18.29 -5.25
N MET A 83 -1.23 18.13 -4.60
CA MET A 83 -0.12 19.09 -4.71
C MET A 83 0.29 19.34 -6.16
N ARG A 84 0.36 18.27 -6.97
CA ARG A 84 0.85 18.36 -8.34
C ARG A 84 -0.21 18.77 -9.35
N ASN A 85 -1.46 18.36 -9.16
CA ASN A 85 -2.49 18.43 -10.20
C ASN A 85 -3.70 19.26 -9.81
N ASN A 86 -3.88 19.57 -8.52
CA ASN A 86 -5.07 20.25 -8.02
C ASN A 86 -4.76 21.23 -6.86
N PRO A 87 -3.70 22.06 -6.94
CA PRO A 87 -3.32 22.93 -5.82
C PRO A 87 -4.36 24.04 -5.55
N ASP A 88 -5.14 24.42 -6.57
CA ASP A 88 -6.21 25.42 -6.49
C ASP A 88 -7.62 24.82 -6.36
N LEU A 89 -7.72 23.50 -6.22
CA LEU A 89 -8.96 22.74 -6.00
C LEU A 89 -10.01 22.84 -7.13
N ASP A 90 -9.57 23.09 -8.36
CA ASP A 90 -10.41 23.29 -9.55
C ASP A 90 -10.25 22.20 -10.62
N ASN A 91 -9.37 21.21 -10.42
CA ASN A 91 -9.15 20.13 -11.37
C ASN A 91 -10.27 19.08 -11.27
N PRO A 92 -11.09 18.88 -12.32
CA PRO A 92 -12.20 17.93 -12.29
C PRO A 92 -11.74 16.48 -12.11
N MET A 93 -10.50 16.16 -12.48
CA MET A 93 -9.92 14.84 -12.27
C MET A 93 -9.82 14.47 -10.79
N ALA A 94 -9.88 15.41 -9.85
CA ALA A 94 -9.88 15.14 -8.41
C ALA A 94 -11.04 14.22 -7.97
N SER A 95 -12.14 14.22 -8.74
CA SER A 95 -13.29 13.31 -8.53
C SER A 95 -13.12 11.94 -9.18
N ALA A 96 -12.09 11.74 -10.01
CA ALA A 96 -11.85 10.45 -10.65
C ALA A 96 -11.41 9.40 -9.63
N PRO A 97 -11.72 8.11 -9.87
CA PRO A 97 -11.29 7.01 -9.01
C PRO A 97 -9.78 7.04 -8.76
N LEU A 98 -9.38 6.64 -7.55
CA LEU A 98 -7.99 6.76 -7.12
C LEU A 98 -7.03 5.99 -8.04
N TYR A 99 -7.41 4.81 -8.52
CA TYR A 99 -6.60 4.03 -9.47
C TYR A 99 -6.31 4.77 -10.79
N GLY A 100 -7.17 5.71 -11.20
CA GLY A 100 -6.99 6.52 -12.42
C GLY A 100 -6.12 7.76 -12.20
N ARG A 101 -5.90 8.15 -10.93
CA ARG A 101 -5.08 9.29 -10.52
C ARG A 101 -3.71 8.85 -10.01
N SER A 102 -3.71 7.80 -9.21
CA SER A 102 -2.54 7.19 -8.61
C SER A 102 -2.68 5.66 -8.62
N PRO A 103 -2.17 4.97 -9.65
CA PRO A 103 -2.36 3.54 -9.81
C PRO A 103 -1.59 2.74 -8.77
N PHE A 104 -2.18 1.62 -8.33
CA PHE A 104 -1.57 0.64 -7.44
C PHE A 104 -1.06 -0.55 -8.27
N LEU A 105 0.27 -0.72 -8.34
CA LEU A 105 0.92 -1.71 -9.22
C LEU A 105 0.48 -3.14 -8.94
N GLU A 106 0.20 -3.44 -7.67
CA GLU A 106 -0.07 -4.77 -7.14
C GLU A 106 -1.55 -5.12 -7.13
N MET A 107 -2.41 -4.21 -7.60
CA MET A 107 -3.84 -4.49 -7.73
C MET A 107 -4.08 -5.76 -8.56
N ASP A 108 -3.28 -5.97 -9.60
CA ASP A 108 -3.32 -7.19 -10.42
C ASP A 108 -3.16 -8.47 -9.57
N PHE A 109 -2.40 -8.44 -8.47
CA PHE A 109 -2.20 -9.62 -7.63
C PHE A 109 -3.52 -10.01 -6.94
N PHE A 110 -4.30 -9.02 -6.54
CA PHE A 110 -5.61 -9.20 -5.93
C PHE A 110 -6.65 -9.63 -6.96
N LEU A 111 -6.66 -8.97 -8.13
CA LEU A 111 -7.59 -9.25 -9.22
C LEU A 111 -7.39 -10.62 -9.86
N PHE A 112 -6.19 -11.20 -9.79
CA PHE A 112 -5.91 -12.52 -10.35
C PHE A 112 -5.70 -13.62 -9.30
N GLY A 113 -5.35 -13.25 -8.06
CA GLY A 113 -4.82 -14.17 -7.06
C GLY A 113 -5.63 -14.36 -5.78
N THR A 114 -6.83 -13.78 -5.66
CA THR A 114 -7.61 -13.88 -4.42
C THR A 114 -9.09 -14.16 -4.66
N ALA A 115 -9.79 -14.54 -3.58
CA ALA A 115 -11.23 -14.76 -3.58
C ALA A 115 -12.07 -13.50 -3.88
N ALA A 116 -11.45 -12.31 -3.94
CA ALA A 116 -12.13 -11.08 -4.39
C ALA A 116 -12.35 -11.04 -5.91
N SER A 117 -11.73 -11.95 -6.68
CA SER A 117 -11.77 -11.87 -8.15
C SER A 117 -12.85 -12.75 -8.77
N ASN A 118 -13.91 -12.14 -9.31
CA ASN A 118 -14.68 -12.73 -10.42
C ASN A 118 -14.08 -12.39 -11.80
N LEU A 119 -13.08 -11.49 -11.84
CA LEU A 119 -12.52 -10.95 -13.08
C LEU A 119 -11.74 -11.93 -13.99
N PRO A 120 -11.00 -12.94 -13.51
CA PRO A 120 -10.12 -13.70 -14.39
C PRO A 120 -10.83 -14.76 -15.24
N GLU A 121 -12.04 -15.20 -14.90
CA GLU A 121 -12.81 -16.13 -15.75
C GLU A 121 -13.82 -15.38 -16.64
N HIS A 122 -14.49 -14.37 -16.10
CA HIS A 122 -15.45 -13.54 -16.84
C HIS A 122 -15.44 -12.09 -16.32
N PRO A 123 -14.54 -11.20 -16.80
CA PRO A 123 -14.51 -9.83 -16.35
C PRO A 123 -15.83 -9.15 -16.73
N ASP A 124 -16.53 -8.59 -15.74
CA ASP A 124 -17.76 -7.86 -15.98
C ASP A 124 -17.46 -6.70 -16.95
N PRO A 125 -17.98 -6.73 -18.19
CA PRO A 125 -17.72 -5.67 -19.16
C PRO A 125 -18.31 -4.32 -18.70
N ASN A 126 -19.17 -4.32 -17.69
CA ASN A 126 -19.73 -3.13 -17.10
C ASN A 126 -18.92 -2.54 -15.95
N ASP A 127 -17.94 -3.27 -15.42
CA ASP A 127 -17.06 -2.77 -14.36
C ASP A 127 -16.34 -1.49 -14.84
N PRO A 128 -16.38 -0.38 -14.06
CA PRO A 128 -15.77 0.87 -14.44
C PRO A 128 -14.28 0.77 -14.76
N LEU A 129 -13.52 -0.04 -14.01
CA LEU A 129 -12.09 -0.26 -14.26
C LEU A 129 -11.87 -0.96 -15.60
N ILE A 130 -12.69 -1.97 -15.90
CA ILE A 130 -12.62 -2.70 -17.17
C ILE A 130 -12.99 -1.81 -18.36
N LYS A 131 -14.00 -0.96 -18.22
CA LYS A 131 -14.38 0.03 -19.23
C LYS A 131 -13.26 1.05 -19.47
N ASP A 132 -12.68 1.59 -18.40
CA ASP A 132 -11.58 2.56 -18.50
C ASP A 132 -10.34 1.92 -19.14
N PHE A 133 -9.99 0.69 -18.75
CA PHE A 133 -8.91 -0.08 -19.37
C PHE A 133 -9.12 -0.27 -20.87
N LYS A 134 -10.29 -0.76 -21.31
CA LYS A 134 -10.57 -0.96 -22.74
C LYS A 134 -10.47 0.34 -23.54
N LYS A 135 -10.86 1.47 -22.93
CA LYS A 135 -10.77 2.79 -23.55
C LYS A 135 -9.33 3.29 -23.67
N LYS A 136 -8.53 3.16 -22.62
CA LYS A 136 -7.16 3.71 -22.54
C LYS A 136 -6.09 2.81 -23.16
N CYS A 137 -6.34 1.50 -23.18
CA CYS A 137 -5.40 0.48 -23.63
C CYS A 137 -6.03 -0.38 -24.74
N PRO A 138 -6.41 0.18 -25.90
CA PRO A 138 -7.09 -0.57 -26.95
C PRO A 138 -6.20 -1.72 -27.48
N GLY A 139 -6.80 -2.90 -27.61
CA GLY A 139 -6.11 -4.12 -28.08
C GLY A 139 -5.19 -4.79 -27.06
N LYS A 140 -5.05 -4.23 -25.85
CA LYS A 140 -4.30 -4.84 -24.75
C LYS A 140 -5.13 -5.89 -24.01
N LYS A 141 -4.43 -6.85 -23.41
CA LYS A 141 -5.03 -7.97 -22.66
C LYS A 141 -4.93 -7.73 -21.17
N ILE A 142 -6.01 -7.96 -20.43
CA ILE A 142 -6.07 -7.74 -18.97
C ILE A 142 -5.10 -8.69 -18.26
N GLU A 143 -4.95 -9.90 -18.79
CA GLU A 143 -4.06 -10.95 -18.26
C GLU A 143 -2.60 -10.54 -18.29
N ASP A 144 -2.24 -9.53 -19.09
CA ASP A 144 -0.88 -9.02 -19.18
C ASP A 144 -0.52 -8.00 -18.09
N GLY A 145 -1.46 -7.66 -17.20
CA GLY A 145 -1.30 -6.70 -16.12
C GLY A 145 -2.14 -5.47 -16.41
N LEU A 146 -3.36 -5.43 -15.88
CA LEU A 146 -4.30 -4.35 -16.13
C LEU A 146 -3.75 -3.03 -15.59
N MET A 147 -3.27 -3.03 -14.35
CA MET A 147 -2.80 -1.81 -13.70
C MET A 147 -1.44 -1.37 -14.21
N LEU A 148 -0.56 -2.31 -14.56
CA LEU A 148 0.71 -1.99 -15.21
C LEU A 148 0.48 -1.23 -16.52
N GLN A 149 -0.37 -1.77 -17.39
CA GLN A 149 -0.67 -1.15 -18.69
C GLN A 149 -1.41 0.18 -18.54
N LEU A 150 -2.31 0.32 -17.57
CA LEU A 150 -2.90 1.62 -17.25
C LEU A 150 -1.85 2.64 -16.80
N THR A 151 -0.88 2.21 -15.98
CA THR A 151 0.20 3.08 -15.47
C THR A 151 1.10 3.60 -16.60
N ASP A 152 1.33 2.79 -17.64
CA ASP A 152 2.15 3.17 -18.79
C ASP A 152 1.52 4.29 -19.63
N VAL A 153 0.18 4.34 -19.69
CA VAL A 153 -0.57 5.32 -20.51
C VAL A 153 -1.07 6.52 -19.71
N LEU A 154 -0.74 6.62 -18.42
CA LEU A 154 -1.10 7.80 -17.63
C LEU A 154 -0.33 9.04 -18.12
N PRO A 155 -0.99 10.21 -18.12
CA PRO A 155 -0.31 11.46 -18.39
C PRO A 155 0.77 11.74 -17.35
N GLU A 156 1.83 12.41 -17.79
CA GLU A 156 2.89 12.87 -16.90
C GLU A 156 2.51 14.20 -16.22
N PRO A 157 3.07 14.48 -15.03
CA PRO A 157 3.85 13.56 -14.20
C PRO A 157 2.99 12.40 -13.64
N ARG A 158 3.55 11.22 -13.32
CA ARG A 158 2.79 10.09 -12.73
C ARG A 158 2.98 10.00 -11.22
N THR A 159 1.93 9.68 -10.47
CA THR A 159 2.00 9.39 -9.03
C THR A 159 1.65 7.92 -8.82
N ILE A 160 2.62 7.06 -8.56
CA ILE A 160 2.42 5.60 -8.57
C ILE A 160 2.47 5.08 -7.13
N LYS A 161 1.56 4.18 -6.76
CA LYS A 161 1.54 3.53 -5.44
C LYS A 161 2.13 2.13 -5.53
N THR A 162 2.89 1.75 -4.51
CA THR A 162 3.38 0.38 -4.29
C THR A 162 3.47 0.02 -2.81
N HIS A 163 3.25 -1.26 -2.53
CA HIS A 163 3.60 -1.96 -1.29
C HIS A 163 4.80 -2.91 -1.45
N LEU A 164 5.36 -3.04 -2.66
CA LEU A 164 6.63 -3.71 -2.89
C LEU A 164 7.79 -2.89 -2.34
N ASN A 165 8.83 -3.59 -1.93
CA ASN A 165 10.09 -3.03 -1.45
C ASN A 165 11.08 -2.80 -2.61
N PHE A 166 12.25 -2.23 -2.28
CA PHE A 166 13.26 -1.86 -3.26
C PHE A 166 13.81 -3.06 -4.05
N ASP A 167 13.99 -4.23 -3.42
CA ASP A 167 14.59 -5.39 -4.10
C ASP A 167 13.64 -6.07 -5.08
N LEU A 168 12.34 -5.75 -5.02
CA LEU A 168 11.31 -6.30 -5.91
C LEU A 168 10.89 -5.30 -7.00
N LEU A 169 11.53 -4.14 -7.05
CA LEU A 169 11.37 -3.12 -8.08
C LEU A 169 12.67 -2.94 -8.86
N SER A 170 12.62 -2.13 -9.92
CA SER A 170 13.81 -1.78 -10.69
C SER A 170 14.91 -1.23 -9.77
N PRO A 171 16.15 -1.75 -9.87
CA PRO A 171 17.27 -1.24 -9.07
C PRO A 171 17.62 0.22 -9.40
N GLN A 172 17.19 0.73 -10.55
CA GLN A 172 17.39 2.11 -11.00
C GLN A 172 16.22 3.04 -10.59
N ILE A 173 15.30 2.60 -9.73
CA ILE A 173 14.14 3.43 -9.36
C ILE A 173 14.57 4.79 -8.79
N LEU A 174 15.59 4.84 -7.94
CA LEU A 174 16.09 6.09 -7.35
C LEU A 174 16.94 6.93 -8.32
N ASP A 175 17.46 6.33 -9.39
CA ASP A 175 18.15 7.07 -10.47
C ASP A 175 17.13 7.78 -11.38
N ASN A 176 15.94 7.18 -11.53
CA ASN A 176 14.95 7.61 -12.51
C ASN A 176 13.71 8.29 -11.92
N ALA A 177 13.38 8.10 -10.65
CA ALA A 177 12.15 8.59 -10.04
C ALA A 177 12.36 9.01 -8.59
N LYS A 178 11.45 9.86 -8.08
CA LYS A 178 11.38 10.18 -6.66
C LYS A 178 10.59 9.11 -5.92
N VAL A 179 11.08 8.67 -4.76
CA VAL A 179 10.38 7.74 -3.87
C VAL A 179 10.02 8.46 -2.58
N VAL A 180 8.73 8.49 -2.25
CA VAL A 180 8.22 8.92 -0.95
C VAL A 180 7.83 7.67 -0.18
N PHE A 181 8.60 7.35 0.85
CA PHE A 181 8.32 6.22 1.73
C PHE A 181 7.55 6.68 2.96
N VAL A 182 6.43 6.03 3.29
CA VAL A 182 5.68 6.33 4.52
C VAL A 182 5.86 5.21 5.54
N ALA A 183 6.50 5.57 6.64
CA ALA A 183 6.62 4.76 7.84
C ALA A 183 5.52 5.13 8.85
N ARG A 184 5.11 4.16 9.66
CA ARG A 184 4.16 4.33 10.76
C ARG A 184 4.53 3.40 11.89
N ASN A 185 4.27 3.79 13.13
CA ASN A 185 4.56 2.94 14.27
C ASN A 185 3.93 1.53 14.10
N PRO A 186 4.63 0.46 14.50
CA PRO A 186 4.19 -0.91 14.22
C PRO A 186 2.88 -1.26 14.94
N LYS A 187 2.64 -0.73 16.15
CA LYS A 187 1.44 -1.02 16.96
C LYS A 187 0.16 -0.56 16.25
N ASP A 188 0.10 0.68 15.78
CA ASP A 188 -1.05 1.18 15.01
C ASP A 188 -1.15 0.54 13.62
N THR A 189 -0.01 0.20 13.01
CA THR A 189 0.02 -0.52 11.73
C THR A 189 -0.64 -1.89 11.86
N ILE A 190 -0.32 -2.65 12.92
CA ILE A 190 -0.94 -3.95 13.23
C ILE A 190 -2.46 -3.81 13.41
N VAL A 191 -2.93 -2.86 14.23
CA VAL A 191 -4.38 -2.64 14.41
C VAL A 191 -5.07 -2.31 13.10
N SER A 192 -4.46 -1.41 12.31
CA SER A 192 -5.06 -0.99 11.05
C SER A 192 -5.03 -2.10 10.01
N TYR A 193 -4.02 -2.97 10.01
CA TYR A 193 -3.92 -4.08 9.08
C TYR A 193 -4.85 -5.22 9.45
N HIS A 194 -5.00 -5.53 10.74
CA HIS A 194 -6.00 -6.47 11.21
C HIS A 194 -7.40 -6.12 10.71
N HIS A 195 -7.82 -4.86 10.92
CA HIS A 195 -9.10 -4.38 10.42
C HIS A 195 -9.21 -4.50 8.90
N HIS A 196 -8.17 -4.09 8.17
CA HIS A 196 -8.17 -4.15 6.71
C HIS A 196 -8.28 -5.59 6.19
N SER A 197 -7.59 -6.55 6.80
CA SER A 197 -7.64 -7.95 6.39
C SER A 197 -8.98 -8.62 6.68
N ARG A 198 -9.74 -8.15 7.68
CA ARG A 198 -11.15 -8.54 7.90
C ARG A 198 -12.09 -7.89 6.88
N LEU A 199 -11.80 -6.65 6.49
CA LEU A 199 -12.66 -5.86 5.60
C LEU A 199 -12.56 -6.30 4.13
N ILE A 200 -11.37 -6.68 3.65
CA ILE A 200 -11.13 -7.05 2.24
C ILE A 200 -11.38 -8.54 2.05
N ARG A 201 -12.34 -8.89 1.16
CA ARG A 201 -12.67 -10.30 0.86
C ARG A 201 -11.47 -11.08 0.32
N GLY A 202 -10.59 -10.40 -0.42
CA GLY A 202 -9.37 -10.98 -0.97
C GLY A 202 -8.32 -11.35 0.09
N HIS A 203 -8.44 -10.86 1.32
CA HIS A 203 -7.68 -11.35 2.48
C HIS A 203 -8.52 -12.36 3.25
N GLY A 204 -9.78 -11.99 3.55
CA GLY A 204 -10.76 -12.88 4.16
C GLY A 204 -10.35 -13.34 5.56
N TYR A 205 -9.76 -12.43 6.36
CA TYR A 205 -9.28 -12.77 7.70
C TYR A 205 -10.45 -13.00 8.67
N THR A 206 -10.46 -14.14 9.35
CA THR A 206 -11.52 -14.56 10.29
C THR A 206 -11.02 -14.86 11.69
N GLY A 207 -9.71 -14.88 11.91
CA GLY A 207 -9.08 -15.14 13.21
C GLY A 207 -9.22 -13.99 14.21
N THR A 208 -8.67 -14.19 15.42
CA THR A 208 -8.69 -13.16 16.48
C THR A 208 -7.60 -12.10 16.27
N PHE A 209 -7.64 -11.02 17.06
CA PHE A 209 -6.60 -9.99 16.99
C PHE A 209 -5.24 -10.51 17.46
N GLU A 210 -5.22 -11.35 18.50
CA GLU A 210 -4.03 -11.99 19.08
C GLU A 210 -3.33 -12.89 18.05
N GLU A 211 -4.08 -13.70 17.30
CA GLU A 211 -3.53 -14.50 16.21
C GLU A 211 -2.99 -13.61 15.08
N PHE A 212 -3.66 -12.49 14.79
CA PHE A 212 -3.18 -11.55 13.76
C PHE A 212 -1.84 -10.92 14.14
N VAL A 213 -1.66 -10.56 15.41
CA VAL A 213 -0.36 -10.08 15.94
C VAL A 213 0.71 -11.13 15.68
N LYS A 214 0.45 -12.42 15.95
CA LYS A 214 1.41 -13.50 15.69
C LYS A 214 1.77 -13.61 14.21
N TYR A 215 0.80 -13.53 13.29
CA TYR A 215 1.09 -13.52 11.85
C TYR A 215 1.95 -12.33 11.44
N PHE A 216 1.68 -11.13 11.97
CA PHE A 216 2.48 -9.95 11.68
C PHE A 216 3.94 -10.11 12.15
N LEU A 217 4.14 -10.65 13.35
CA LEU A 217 5.46 -10.82 13.96
C LEU A 217 6.28 -11.93 13.29
N ALA A 218 5.60 -12.90 12.67
CA ALA A 218 6.20 -14.01 11.94
C ALA A 218 6.46 -13.70 10.45
N ASP A 219 6.16 -12.48 9.99
CA ASP A 219 6.23 -12.06 8.60
C ASP A 219 5.33 -12.90 7.66
N ASP A 220 4.16 -13.31 8.16
CA ASP A 220 3.18 -14.18 7.49
C ASP A 220 2.00 -13.42 6.89
N LEU A 221 2.19 -12.15 6.55
CA LEU A 221 1.19 -11.28 5.93
C LEU A 221 1.71 -10.78 4.57
N GLN A 222 0.80 -10.47 3.63
CA GLN A 222 1.19 -9.90 2.33
C GLN A 222 2.14 -8.71 2.50
N PHE A 223 3.17 -8.64 1.67
CA PHE A 223 4.20 -7.59 1.67
C PHE A 223 5.16 -7.59 2.88
N SER A 224 5.06 -8.57 3.80
CA SER A 224 6.06 -8.77 4.87
C SER A 224 7.36 -9.30 4.29
N PRO A 225 8.54 -9.02 4.90
CA PRO A 225 8.74 -8.47 6.26
C PRO A 225 8.63 -6.94 6.43
N TYR A 226 7.93 -6.49 7.48
CA TYR A 226 7.77 -5.06 7.80
C TYR A 226 9.10 -4.36 8.08
N TRP A 227 9.95 -4.95 8.93
CA TRP A 227 11.21 -4.31 9.34
C TRP A 227 12.24 -4.28 8.22
N LEU A 228 12.30 -5.31 7.38
CA LEU A 228 13.22 -5.33 6.24
C LEU A 228 12.89 -4.20 5.26
N MET A 229 11.60 -4.02 4.96
CA MET A 229 11.13 -2.95 4.07
C MET A 229 11.51 -1.56 4.62
N LEU A 230 11.27 -1.34 5.91
CA LEU A 230 11.59 -0.08 6.58
C LEU A 230 13.11 0.16 6.68
N ARG A 231 13.89 -0.88 6.94
CA ARG A 231 15.37 -0.83 6.96
C ARG A 231 15.92 -0.40 5.61
N GLN A 232 15.44 -0.99 4.51
CA GLN A 232 15.84 -0.61 3.16
C GLN A 232 15.58 0.86 2.85
N ALA A 233 14.42 1.38 3.28
CA ALA A 233 14.08 2.79 3.15
C ALA A 233 14.97 3.69 4.03
N TRP A 234 15.22 3.29 5.27
CA TRP A 234 16.06 4.03 6.21
C TRP A 234 17.51 4.14 5.72
N GLU A 235 18.08 3.06 5.17
CA GLU A 235 19.43 3.05 4.61
C GLU A 235 19.57 4.00 3.40
N ARG A 236 18.47 4.21 2.66
CA ARG A 236 18.42 5.09 1.48
C ARG A 236 17.99 6.53 1.80
N ARG A 237 17.73 6.86 3.07
CA ARG A 237 17.10 8.14 3.46
C ARG A 237 17.89 9.41 3.09
N SER A 238 19.18 9.30 2.83
CA SER A 238 20.03 10.42 2.39
C SER A 238 20.09 10.57 0.87
N HIS A 239 19.53 9.63 0.10
CA HIS A 239 19.50 9.71 -1.35
C HIS A 239 18.65 10.91 -1.81
N PRO A 240 19.07 11.73 -2.79
CA PRO A 240 18.36 12.95 -3.18
C PRO A 240 16.95 12.71 -3.73
N ASN A 241 16.70 11.51 -4.27
CA ASN A 241 15.39 11.06 -4.75
C ASN A 241 14.62 10.18 -3.73
N MET A 242 15.02 10.17 -2.46
CA MET A 242 14.32 9.47 -1.39
C MET A 242 13.81 10.46 -0.35
N HIS A 243 12.53 10.36 0.00
CA HIS A 243 11.92 11.13 1.09
C HIS A 243 11.20 10.20 2.05
N LEU A 244 11.75 10.07 3.25
CA LEU A 244 11.14 9.27 4.31
C LEU A 244 10.18 10.14 5.14
N VAL A 245 8.95 9.67 5.25
CA VAL A 245 7.86 10.31 5.98
C VAL A 245 7.43 9.43 7.13
N PHE A 246 7.15 10.03 8.29
CA PHE A 246 6.44 9.37 9.38
C PHE A 246 4.99 9.84 9.41
N PHE A 247 4.05 8.88 9.43
CA PHE A 247 2.62 9.14 9.54
C PHE A 247 2.32 10.05 10.73
N GLU A 248 3.00 9.83 11.85
CA GLU A 248 2.82 10.60 13.08
C GLU A 248 3.28 12.04 12.95
N ASP A 249 4.34 12.31 12.20
CA ASP A 249 4.81 13.69 11.96
C ASP A 249 3.80 14.48 11.13
N PHE A 250 3.24 13.86 10.08
CA PHE A 250 2.17 14.47 9.29
C PHE A 250 0.91 14.74 10.11
N LYS A 251 0.62 13.88 11.10
CA LYS A 251 -0.50 14.10 12.02
C LYS A 251 -0.22 15.20 13.04
N ALA A 252 1.03 15.39 13.45
CA ALA A 252 1.45 16.42 14.40
C ALA A 252 1.51 17.81 13.76
N ASP A 253 2.08 17.91 12.56
CA ASP A 253 2.27 19.16 11.84
C ASP A 253 2.12 18.96 10.33
N ILE A 254 0.86 18.90 9.88
CA ILE A 254 0.57 18.68 8.46
C ILE A 254 1.17 19.78 7.56
N LYS A 255 1.16 21.05 7.98
CA LYS A 255 1.64 22.14 7.12
C LYS A 255 3.16 22.12 7.01
N GLY A 256 3.87 21.90 8.11
CA GLY A 256 5.34 21.78 8.09
C GLY A 256 5.80 20.59 7.24
N GLU A 257 5.15 19.44 7.38
CA GLU A 257 5.47 18.25 6.59
C GLU A 257 5.13 18.41 5.09
N LEU A 258 4.01 19.07 4.76
CA LEU A 258 3.67 19.38 3.36
C LEU A 258 4.72 20.30 2.70
N ARG A 259 5.34 21.22 3.44
CA ARG A 259 6.41 22.09 2.91
C ARG A 259 7.70 21.32 2.62
N LYS A 260 8.07 20.38 3.49
CA LYS A 260 9.21 19.48 3.25
C LYS A 260 8.96 18.63 2.00
N LEU A 261 7.75 18.11 1.87
CA LEU A 261 7.34 17.31 0.72
C LEU A 261 7.29 18.15 -0.56
N ASP A 262 6.80 19.39 -0.51
CA ASP A 262 6.78 20.33 -1.64
C ASP A 262 8.19 20.64 -2.13
N THR A 263 9.11 20.89 -1.20
CA THR A 263 10.54 21.09 -1.49
C THR A 263 11.14 19.87 -2.17
N PHE A 264 10.85 18.67 -1.66
CA PHE A 264 11.35 17.42 -2.23
C PHE A 264 10.78 17.15 -3.63
N ILE A 265 9.47 17.30 -3.82
CA ILE A 265 8.80 17.04 -5.11
C ILE A 265 9.14 18.14 -6.12
N GLY A 266 9.31 19.37 -5.67
CA GLY A 266 9.63 20.54 -6.50
C GLY A 266 8.39 21.16 -7.14
N THR A 267 7.24 21.17 -6.46
CA THR A 267 6.00 21.79 -6.97
C THR A 267 5.96 23.31 -6.80
N GLY A 268 6.67 23.86 -5.81
CA GLY A 268 6.78 25.31 -5.60
C GLY A 268 5.46 25.94 -5.15
N LEU A 269 4.71 25.27 -4.28
CA LEU A 269 3.39 25.70 -3.87
C LEU A 269 3.42 26.94 -2.97
N SER A 270 2.46 27.83 -3.17
CA SER A 270 2.22 28.95 -2.26
C SER A 270 1.64 28.48 -0.92
N ASP A 271 1.71 29.34 0.11
CA ASP A 271 1.09 29.05 1.42
C ASP A 271 -0.41 28.74 1.32
N LYS A 272 -1.12 29.46 0.46
CA LYS A 272 -2.54 29.21 0.20
C LYS A 272 -2.77 27.83 -0.42
N GLN A 273 -1.93 27.41 -1.36
CA GLN A 273 -2.04 26.08 -1.98
C GLN A 273 -1.66 24.96 -1.00
N ILE A 274 -0.69 25.18 -0.12
CA ILE A 274 -0.39 24.26 0.99
C ILE A 274 -1.60 24.13 1.93
N ASP A 275 -2.27 25.25 2.25
CA ASP A 275 -3.48 25.24 3.07
C ASP A 275 -4.64 24.50 2.39
N ASN A 276 -4.83 24.71 1.08
CA ASN A 276 -5.79 23.98 0.27
C ASN A 276 -5.54 22.46 0.34
N VAL A 277 -4.29 22.04 0.12
CA VAL A 277 -3.91 20.61 0.17
C VAL A 277 -4.16 20.04 1.57
N ALA A 278 -3.77 20.75 2.63
CA ALA A 278 -3.97 20.29 4.01
C ALA A 278 -5.45 20.07 4.34
N GLU A 279 -6.32 21.00 3.97
CA GLU A 279 -7.77 20.90 4.23
C GLU A 279 -8.42 19.82 3.36
N TYR A 280 -8.11 19.81 2.06
CA TYR A 280 -8.69 18.87 1.09
C TYR A 280 -8.32 17.42 1.38
N THR A 281 -7.12 17.19 1.91
CA THR A 281 -6.61 15.87 2.28
C THR A 281 -6.76 15.56 3.77
N SER A 282 -7.48 16.40 4.52
CA SER A 282 -7.82 16.10 5.91
C SER A 282 -8.64 14.80 6.00
N PHE A 283 -8.49 14.08 7.11
CA PHE A 283 -9.26 12.85 7.33
C PHE A 283 -10.77 13.07 7.20
N LYS A 284 -11.26 14.21 7.71
CA LYS A 284 -12.68 14.59 7.63
C LYS A 284 -13.10 14.76 6.16
N SER A 285 -12.40 15.61 5.41
CA SER A 285 -12.72 15.90 4.00
C SER A 285 -12.65 14.64 3.13
N MET A 286 -11.58 13.85 3.25
CA MET A 286 -11.45 12.59 2.53
C MET A 286 -12.59 11.62 2.86
N LYS A 287 -12.97 11.52 4.14
CA LYS A 287 -14.08 10.67 4.60
C LYS A 287 -15.42 11.07 4.03
N GLU A 288 -15.73 12.37 4.02
CA GLU A 288 -16.93 12.91 3.41
C GLU A 288 -16.97 12.68 1.89
N ARG A 289 -15.82 12.75 1.22
CA ARG A 289 -15.68 12.42 -0.22
C ARG A 289 -15.69 10.93 -0.54
N GLY A 290 -15.68 10.04 0.46
CA GLY A 290 -15.69 8.59 0.26
C GLY A 290 -14.46 8.04 -0.46
N VAL A 291 -13.28 8.64 -0.27
CA VAL A 291 -12.05 8.22 -0.96
C VAL A 291 -11.67 6.76 -0.62
N GLN A 292 -11.56 5.92 -1.64
CA GLN A 292 -11.15 4.53 -1.51
C GLN A 292 -10.39 4.03 -2.75
N GLU A 293 -9.65 2.94 -2.60
CA GLU A 293 -8.71 2.43 -3.61
C GLU A 293 -9.40 1.81 -4.84
N ALA A 294 -10.53 1.13 -4.65
CA ALA A 294 -11.20 0.35 -5.69
C ALA A 294 -12.63 0.84 -5.95
N SER A 295 -13.07 0.76 -7.22
CA SER A 295 -14.47 0.91 -7.58
C SER A 295 -15.26 -0.22 -6.93
N SER A 296 -16.08 0.15 -5.95
CA SER A 296 -16.88 -0.75 -5.12
C SER A 296 -17.95 -1.44 -5.96
N ASN A 297 -17.67 -2.66 -6.41
CA ASN A 297 -18.72 -3.66 -6.44
C ASN A 297 -18.84 -4.29 -5.04
N ASP A 298 -20.03 -4.81 -4.72
CA ASP A 298 -20.31 -5.45 -3.42
C ASP A 298 -19.44 -6.68 -3.12
N SER A 299 -18.69 -7.18 -4.11
CA SER A 299 -17.86 -8.38 -3.98
C SER A 299 -16.47 -8.13 -3.41
N PHE A 300 -15.99 -6.87 -3.40
CA PHE A 300 -14.67 -6.53 -2.86
C PHE A 300 -14.64 -6.50 -1.32
N TRP A 301 -15.75 -6.09 -0.71
CA TRP A 301 -15.86 -5.85 0.72
C TRP A 301 -16.55 -7.00 1.46
N VAL A 302 -16.20 -7.18 2.73
CA VAL A 302 -17.02 -7.92 3.69
C VAL A 302 -18.05 -6.96 4.26
N LYS A 303 -19.30 -7.04 3.78
CA LYS A 303 -20.38 -6.10 4.12
C LYS A 303 -20.58 -5.91 5.62
N GLU A 304 -20.58 -7.01 6.36
CA GLU A 304 -20.74 -6.96 7.82
C GLU A 304 -19.64 -6.13 8.51
N VAL A 305 -18.38 -6.28 8.09
CA VAL A 305 -17.25 -5.52 8.65
C VAL A 305 -17.33 -4.05 8.20
N LEU A 306 -17.71 -3.81 6.94
CA LEU A 306 -17.90 -2.46 6.40
C LEU A 306 -18.92 -1.66 7.24
N GLU A 307 -20.05 -2.29 7.57
CA GLU A 307 -21.15 -1.68 8.32
C GLU A 307 -20.82 -1.52 9.81
N LYS A 308 -20.17 -2.52 10.45
CA LYS A 308 -19.93 -2.52 11.91
C LYS A 308 -18.66 -1.76 12.32
N ASP A 309 -17.60 -1.82 11.53
CA ASP A 309 -16.26 -1.41 11.99
C ASP A 309 -15.79 -0.07 11.41
N GLY A 310 -16.64 0.63 10.63
CA GLY A 310 -16.39 1.99 10.16
C GLY A 310 -15.64 2.10 8.83
N GLY A 311 -15.62 1.03 8.04
CA GLY A 311 -15.16 1.01 6.65
C GLY A 311 -13.68 1.31 6.41
N PHE A 312 -13.33 1.63 5.16
CA PHE A 312 -11.92 1.77 4.74
C PHE A 312 -11.17 2.91 5.46
N MET A 313 -11.82 4.08 5.62
CA MET A 313 -11.31 5.20 6.42
C MET A 313 -11.88 5.19 7.83
N ARG A 314 -11.22 4.42 8.69
CA ARG A 314 -11.69 4.09 10.04
C ARG A 314 -11.57 5.26 11.04
N LYS A 315 -10.35 5.58 11.48
CA LYS A 315 -10.08 6.62 12.52
C LYS A 315 -9.05 7.67 12.15
N GLY A 316 -8.02 7.34 11.36
CA GLY A 316 -7.02 8.33 10.91
C GLY A 316 -6.21 8.99 12.04
N THR A 317 -6.02 8.30 13.17
CA THR A 317 -5.29 8.77 14.36
C THR A 317 -4.06 7.92 14.64
N ALA A 318 -3.12 8.48 15.40
CA ALA A 318 -2.03 7.73 16.04
C ALA A 318 -2.41 7.42 17.50
N GLY A 319 -1.90 6.31 18.03
CA GLY A 319 -2.14 5.85 19.41
C GLY A 319 -3.42 5.04 19.63
N ASP A 320 -4.16 4.68 18.57
CA ASP A 320 -5.39 3.89 18.71
C ASP A 320 -5.11 2.45 19.15
N TRP A 321 -3.86 1.97 18.98
CA TRP A 321 -3.40 0.69 19.47
C TRP A 321 -3.66 0.47 20.97
N LYS A 322 -3.63 1.53 21.80
CA LYS A 322 -3.93 1.45 23.23
C LYS A 322 -5.33 0.92 23.55
N ASN A 323 -6.27 1.05 22.61
CA ASN A 323 -7.64 0.58 22.76
C ASN A 323 -7.82 -0.91 22.38
N LYS A 324 -6.77 -1.57 21.88
CA LYS A 324 -6.82 -2.92 21.32
C LYS A 324 -5.80 -3.88 21.92
N PHE A 325 -4.66 -3.37 22.34
CA PHE A 325 -3.59 -4.18 22.90
C PHE A 325 -3.86 -4.50 24.37
N THR A 326 -3.66 -5.76 24.75
CA THR A 326 -3.45 -6.13 26.15
C THR A 326 -1.99 -5.84 26.54
N PRO A 327 -1.66 -5.74 27.84
CA PRO A 327 -0.28 -5.56 28.29
C PRO A 327 0.68 -6.62 27.75
N GLU A 328 0.22 -7.86 27.59
CA GLU A 328 1.02 -8.98 27.08
C GLU A 328 1.34 -8.81 25.59
N LEU A 329 0.35 -8.43 24.78
CA LEU A 329 0.56 -8.13 23.36
C LEU A 329 1.46 -6.92 23.17
N GLU A 330 1.29 -5.90 24.02
CA GLU A 330 2.12 -4.70 23.98
C GLU A 330 3.58 -5.07 24.21
N LYS A 331 3.87 -5.81 25.29
CA LYS A 331 5.21 -6.28 25.60
C LYS A 331 5.80 -7.11 24.46
N LEU A 332 5.01 -8.02 23.89
CA LEU A 332 5.44 -8.88 22.79
C LEU A 332 5.88 -8.05 21.56
N VAL A 333 5.11 -7.03 21.19
CA VAL A 333 5.44 -6.15 20.07
C VAL A 333 6.61 -5.21 20.38
N ASP A 334 6.76 -4.77 21.63
CA ASP A 334 7.89 -3.96 22.07
C ASP A 334 9.21 -4.75 22.01
N ASP A 335 9.23 -5.97 22.54
CA ASP A 335 10.39 -6.86 22.46
C ASP A 335 10.77 -7.15 21.00
N TRP A 336 9.77 -7.43 20.15
CA TRP A 336 9.97 -7.62 18.70
C TRP A 336 10.50 -6.37 18.02
N THR A 337 9.99 -5.20 18.37
CA THR A 337 10.42 -3.90 17.83
C THR A 337 11.86 -3.60 18.22
N GLN A 338 12.21 -3.77 19.50
CA GLN A 338 13.56 -3.53 20.01
C GLN A 338 14.59 -4.43 19.33
N LYS A 339 14.25 -5.71 19.10
CA LYS A 339 15.13 -6.66 18.40
C LYS A 339 15.50 -6.18 16.98
N HIS A 340 14.60 -5.48 16.30
CA HIS A 340 14.82 -5.03 14.92
C HIS A 340 15.39 -3.61 14.81
N LEU A 341 15.06 -2.72 15.76
CA LEU A 341 15.52 -1.33 15.77
C LEU A 341 16.92 -1.15 16.35
N GLY A 342 17.43 -2.11 17.13
CA GLY A 342 18.60 -1.95 17.99
C GLY A 342 19.85 -1.38 17.30
N ASP A 343 20.09 -1.69 16.04
CA ASP A 343 21.25 -1.24 15.24
C ASP A 343 20.96 -0.05 14.31
N ILE A 344 19.68 0.29 14.09
CA ILE A 344 19.27 1.20 12.99
C ILE A 344 19.20 2.67 13.44
N GLY A 345 19.06 2.94 14.74
CA GLY A 345 18.91 4.30 15.28
C GLY A 345 17.58 4.98 14.87
N LEU A 346 16.59 4.18 14.47
CA LEU A 346 15.25 4.62 14.09
C LEU A 346 14.32 4.62 15.31
N SER A 347 13.49 5.66 15.45
CA SER A 347 12.49 5.77 16.53
C SER A 347 11.15 6.27 16.00
N PHE A 348 10.06 5.83 16.62
CA PHE A 348 8.70 6.25 16.31
C PHE A 348 8.08 7.09 17.42
N LYS A 349 7.16 7.99 17.04
CA LYS A 349 6.18 8.57 17.97
C LYS A 349 5.04 7.56 18.15
N TYR A 350 4.67 7.23 19.38
CA TYR A 350 3.59 6.29 19.69
C TYR A 350 2.31 6.96 20.21
N SER A 351 2.40 8.27 20.46
CA SER A 351 1.31 9.17 20.83
C SER A 351 1.57 10.54 20.24
N LEU A 352 0.51 11.31 20.04
CA LEU A 352 0.53 12.69 19.57
C LEU A 352 -0.02 13.61 20.64
#